data_AF-A0A7C5MVA7-F1
#
_entry.id   AF-A0A7C5MVA7-F1
#
_cell.length_a   1.000
_cell.length_b   1.000
_cell.length_c   1.000
_cell.angle_alpha   90.00
_cell.angle_beta   90.00
_cell.angle_gamma   90.00
#
_symmetry.space_group_name_H-M   'P 1'
#
loop_
_entity.id
_entity.type
_entity.pdbx_description
1 polymer ?
#
loop_
_entity_poly.entity_id
_entity_poly.type
_entity_poly.pdbx_seq_one_letter_code
_entity_poly.pdbx_strand_id
1 'polypeptide(L)'
;MADTSARIWDLPLRLFHWSWAATFAAAWLLEGDRTLYWHLLAGYLFGALLLFRLAWGLAGTTWARFSAFAYGPGRALGYRKAVLRGEATRY
;
A
#
# COMPACT_ATOMS: atom_id res chain seq x y z
N MET A 1 -6.66 4.89 -33.14
CA MET A 1 -6.62 3.79 -32.16
C MET A 1 -6.00 4.34 -30.88
N ALA A 2 -6.82 4.77 -29.91
CA ALA A 2 -6.31 5.18 -28.61
C ALA A 2 -6.03 3.91 -27.80
N ASP A 3 -4.75 3.63 -27.58
CA ASP A 3 -4.30 2.57 -26.68
C ASP A 3 -4.75 2.92 -25.26
N THR A 4 -5.90 2.39 -24.84
CA THR A 4 -6.45 2.63 -23.51
C THR A 4 -5.78 1.66 -22.54
N SER A 5 -4.47 1.86 -22.35
CA SER A 5 -3.73 1.32 -21.24
C SER A 5 -4.39 1.84 -19.96
N ALA A 6 -5.27 1.04 -19.37
CA ALA A 6 -5.82 1.32 -18.06
C ALA A 6 -4.62 1.43 -17.11
N ARG A 7 -4.27 2.64 -16.70
CA ARG A 7 -3.14 2.87 -15.80
C ARG A 7 -3.54 2.39 -14.41
N ILE A 8 -3.31 1.10 -14.15
CA ILE A 8 -3.60 0.42 -12.88
C ILE A 8 -2.83 1.07 -11.74
N TRP A 9 -1.65 1.61 -12.04
CA TRP A 9 -0.76 2.21 -11.07
C TRP A 9 -0.72 3.73 -11.17
N ASP A 10 -1.62 4.37 -10.44
CA ASP A 10 -1.71 5.83 -10.39
C ASP A 10 -0.47 6.47 -9.73
N LEU A 11 -0.13 7.67 -10.19
CA LEU A 11 1.00 8.44 -9.68
C LEU A 11 0.92 8.68 -8.15
N PRO A 12 -0.23 9.04 -7.56
CA PRO A 12 -0.34 9.24 -6.10
C PRO A 12 -0.01 7.98 -5.30
N LEU A 13 -0.35 6.80 -5.82
CA LEU A 13 -0.05 5.53 -5.15
C LEU A 13 1.45 5.21 -5.18
N ARG A 14 2.16 5.56 -6.26
CA ARG A 14 3.64 5.47 -6.32
C ARG A 14 4.28 6.37 -5.30
N LEU A 15 3.88 7.64 -5.30
CA LEU A 15 4.44 8.64 -4.41
C LEU A 15 4.22 8.22 -2.95
N PHE A 16 3.00 7.84 -2.60
CA PHE A 16 2.71 7.30 -1.28
C PHE A 16 3.61 6.11 -0.93
N HIS A 17 3.71 5.10 -1.81
CA HIS A 17 4.49 3.90 -1.53
C HIS A 17 5.98 4.20 -1.28
N TRP A 18 6.60 5.03 -2.13
CA TRP A 18 8.00 5.39 -1.96
C TRP A 18 8.24 6.33 -0.78
N SER A 19 7.35 7.30 -0.54
CA SER A 19 7.40 8.15 0.66
C SER A 19 7.25 7.33 1.94
N TRP A 20 6.38 6.32 1.95
CA TRP A 20 6.22 5.40 3.06
C TRP A 20 7.50 4.61 3.34
N ALA A 21 8.11 4.03 2.30
CA ALA A 21 9.37 3.32 2.43
C ALA A 21 10.50 4.24 2.92
N ALA A 22 10.60 5.46 2.38
CA ALA A 22 11.63 6.42 2.75
C ALA A 22 11.49 6.91 4.19
N THR A 23 10.26 7.22 4.64
CA THR A 23 10.00 7.64 6.03
C THR A 23 10.28 6.52 7.03
N PHE A 24 9.89 5.29 6.70
CA PHE A 24 10.23 4.13 7.52
C PHE A 24 11.75 3.93 7.62
N ALA A 25 12.47 3.97 6.49
CA ALA A 25 13.92 3.84 6.48
C ALA A 25 14.62 4.97 7.26
N ALA A 26 14.13 6.21 7.13
CA ALA A 26 14.65 7.34 7.90
C ALA A 26 14.41 7.17 9.41
N ALA A 27 13.21 6.75 9.83
CA ALA A 27 12.93 6.48 11.23
C ALA A 27 13.83 5.37 11.78
N TRP A 28 14.03 4.29 11.02
CA TRP A 28 14.90 3.18 11.40
C TRP A 28 16.37 3.59 11.53
N LEU A 29 16.89 4.38 10.59
CA LEU A 29 18.31 4.76 10.57
C LEU A 29 18.65 5.89 11.56
N LEU A 30 17.68 6.73 11.92
CA LEU A 30 17.91 7.96 12.68
C LEU A 30 17.49 7.86 14.15
N GLU A 31 17.54 6.68 14.75
CA GLU A 31 17.06 6.42 16.12
C GLU A 31 18.04 6.77 17.26
N GLY A 32 19.24 7.27 16.96
CA GLY A 32 20.22 7.66 17.99
C GLY A 32 19.88 8.95 18.75
N ASP A 33 20.47 9.14 19.94
CA ASP A 33 20.20 10.31 20.82
C ASP A 33 20.35 11.67 20.12
N ARG A 34 21.34 11.81 19.24
CA ARG A 34 21.61 13.05 18.48
C ARG A 34 20.68 13.23 17.28
N THR A 35 20.02 12.17 16.83
CA THR A 35 19.15 12.15 15.65
C THR A 35 17.68 11.98 16.00
N LEU A 36 17.33 11.90 17.28
CA LEU A 36 15.97 11.68 17.78
C LEU A 36 14.96 12.67 17.20
N TYR A 37 15.34 13.94 17.02
CA TYR A 37 14.50 14.94 16.35
C TYR A 37 14.06 14.48 14.94
N TRP A 38 14.99 13.94 14.15
CA TRP A 38 14.70 13.45 12.80
C TRP A 38 13.87 12.16 12.81
N HIS A 39 14.09 11.27 13.79
CA HIS A 39 13.24 10.11 14.00
C HIS A 39 11.79 10.52 14.29
N LEU A 40 11.60 11.48 15.21
CA LEU A 40 10.27 12.00 15.54
C LEU A 40 9.60 12.66 14.33
N LEU A 41 10.33 13.47 13.57
CA LEU A 41 9.81 14.08 12.34
C LEU A 41 9.42 13.01 11.31
N ALA A 42 10.24 11.99 11.12
CA ALA A 42 9.93 10.86 10.25
C ALA A 42 8.67 10.10 10.71
N GLY A 43 8.49 9.93 12.02
CA GLY A 43 7.30 9.36 12.63
C GLY A 43 6.04 10.20 12.37
N TYR A 44 6.11 11.53 12.52
CA TYR A 44 4.99 12.41 12.19
C TYR A 44 4.65 12.37 10.70
N LEU A 45 5.65 12.37 9.81
CA LEU A 45 5.43 12.26 8.38
C LEU A 45 4.83 10.90 8.00
N PHE A 46 5.28 9.82 8.63
CA PHE A 46 4.69 8.49 8.48
C PHE A 46 3.22 8.46 8.90
N GLY A 47 2.89 9.06 10.05
CA GLY A 47 1.51 9.22 10.51
C GLY A 47 0.65 10.05 9.54
N ALA A 48 1.17 11.16 9.01
CA ALA A 48 0.48 11.98 8.02
C ALA A 48 0.23 11.21 6.71
N LEU A 49 1.22 10.45 6.23
CA LEU A 49 1.08 9.57 5.06
C LEU A 49 0.02 8.49 5.30
N LEU A 50 -0.08 7.95 6.52
CA LEU A 50 -1.09 6.95 6.87
C LEU A 50 -2.50 7.53 6.74
N LEU A 51 -2.72 8.73 7.30
CA LEU A 51 -3.99 9.43 7.19
C LEU A 51 -4.33 9.73 5.73
N PHE A 52 -3.36 10.23 4.96
CA PHE A 52 -3.51 10.40 3.51
C PHE A 52 -3.94 9.10 2.83
N ARG A 53 -3.31 7.97 3.14
CA ARG A 53 -3.62 6.67 2.54
C ARG A 53 -5.02 6.19 2.88
N LEU A 54 -5.47 6.39 4.11
CA LEU A 54 -6.83 6.06 4.55
C LEU A 54 -7.85 6.91 3.79
N ALA A 55 -7.65 8.23 3.72
CA ALA A 55 -8.52 9.12 2.96
C ALA A 55 -8.54 8.77 1.46
N TRP A 56 -7.37 8.55 0.86
CA TRP A 56 -7.22 8.18 -0.55
C TRP A 56 -7.80 6.79 -0.86
N GLY A 57 -7.76 5.86 0.10
CA GLY A 57 -8.37 4.54 -0.02
C GLY A 57 -9.91 4.56 -0.01
N LEU A 58 -10.52 5.68 0.36
CA LEU A 58 -11.97 5.89 0.29
C LEU A 58 -12.36 6.70 -0.96
N ALA A 59 -11.65 7.82 -1.20
CA ALA A 59 -12.01 8.78 -2.24
C ALA A 59 -11.26 8.60 -3.58
N GLY A 60 -10.18 7.83 -3.62
CA GLY A 60 -9.30 7.71 -4.78
C GLY A 60 -9.87 6.96 -5.97
N THR A 61 -9.01 6.70 -6.96
CA THR A 61 -9.31 5.95 -8.19
C THR A 61 -9.80 4.52 -7.89
N THR A 62 -10.43 3.89 -8.88
CA THR A 62 -10.97 2.52 -8.76
C THR A 62 -9.96 1.56 -8.13
N TRP A 63 -8.70 1.59 -8.54
CA TRP A 63 -7.64 0.69 -8.03
C TRP A 63 -7.03 1.12 -6.69
N ALA A 64 -7.19 2.38 -6.28
CA ALA A 64 -6.72 2.87 -4.98
C ALA A 64 -7.68 2.53 -3.84
N ARG A 65 -8.97 2.34 -4.17
CA ARG A 65 -10.02 2.07 -3.19
C ARG A 65 -9.83 0.74 -2.48
N PHE A 66 -10.12 0.72 -1.19
CA PHE A 66 -10.09 -0.50 -0.40
C PHE A 66 -11.08 -1.57 -0.90
N SER A 67 -12.18 -1.14 -1.53
CA SER A 67 -13.15 -2.05 -2.15
C SER A 67 -12.61 -2.79 -3.38
N ALA A 68 -11.58 -2.27 -4.04
CA ALA A 68 -10.94 -2.92 -5.18
C ALA A 68 -9.89 -3.95 -4.80
N PHE A 69 -9.67 -4.18 -3.50
CA PHE A 69 -9.00 -5.39 -3.03
C PHE A 69 -9.91 -6.60 -3.33
N ALA A 70 -9.82 -7.08 -4.58
CA ALA A 70 -10.74 -8.02 -5.22
C ALA A 70 -10.79 -9.42 -4.59
N TYR A 71 -9.89 -9.72 -3.65
CA TYR A 71 -9.89 -10.96 -2.89
C TYR A 71 -10.16 -10.63 -1.42
N GLY A 72 -11.44 -10.51 -1.08
CA GLY A 72 -11.84 -10.56 0.33
C GLY A 72 -11.25 -11.81 1.00
N PRO A 73 -10.94 -11.75 2.31
CA PRO A 73 -10.20 -12.80 3.02
C PRO A 73 -10.80 -14.21 2.81
N GLY A 74 -12.13 -14.32 2.66
CA GLY A 74 -12.81 -15.58 2.37
C GLY A 74 -12.44 -16.21 1.00
N ARG A 75 -12.34 -15.41 -0.07
CA ARG A 75 -11.92 -15.90 -1.39
C ARG A 75 -10.44 -16.30 -1.40
N ALA A 76 -9.60 -15.53 -0.70
CA ALA A 76 -8.18 -15.86 -0.54
C ALA A 76 -7.97 -17.17 0.25
N LEU A 77 -8.74 -17.38 1.32
CA LEU A 77 -8.71 -18.63 2.10
C LEU A 77 -9.28 -19.81 1.30
N GLY A 78 -10.35 -19.60 0.53
CA GLY A 78 -10.92 -20.59 -0.38
C GLY A 78 -9.91 -21.02 -1.45
N TYR A 79 -9.24 -20.06 -2.08
CA TYR A 79 -8.16 -20.33 -3.03
C TYR A 79 -6.98 -21.05 -2.37
N ARG A 80 -6.53 -20.62 -1.17
CA ARG A 80 -5.50 -21.34 -0.40
C ARG A 80 -5.89 -22.80 -0.15
N LYS A 81 -7.14 -23.07 0.25
CA LYS A 81 -7.64 -24.43 0.45
C LYS A 81 -7.66 -25.22 -0.87
N ALA A 82 -8.08 -24.62 -1.97
CA ALA A 82 -8.07 -25.25 -3.29
C ALA A 82 -6.64 -25.56 -3.77
N VAL A 83 -5.68 -24.66 -3.54
CA VAL A 83 -4.25 -24.88 -3.82
C VAL A 83 -3.71 -26.05 -3.01
N LEU A 84 -4.00 -26.10 -1.71
CA LEU A 84 -3.57 -27.20 -0.83
C LEU A 84 -4.21 -28.55 -1.21
N ARG A 85 -5.39 -28.52 -1.83
CA ARG A 85 -6.09 -29.70 -2.36
C ARG A 85 -5.66 -30.10 -3.78
N GLY A 86 -4.83 -29.29 -4.45
CA GLY A 86 -4.45 -29.50 -5.83
C GLY A 86 -5.54 -29.15 -6.87
N GLU A 87 -6.65 -28.55 -6.43
CA GLU A 87 -7.82 -28.20 -7.25
C GLU A 87 -7.82 -26.72 -7.68
N ALA A 88 -6.71 -26.01 -7.50
CA ALA A 88 -6.65 -24.59 -7.82
C ALA A 88 -6.76 -24.36 -9.33
N THR A 89 -7.84 -23.70 -9.74
CA THR A 89 -8.03 -23.18 -11.10
C THR A 89 -6.92 -22.17 -11.42
N ARG A 90 -6.03 -22.51 -12.36
CA ARG A 90 -5.07 -21.57 -12.93
C ARG A 90 -5.77 -20.77 -14.03
N TYR A 91 -5.84 -19.45 -13.85
CA TYR A 91 -6.30 -18.49 -14.85
C TYR A 91 -5.10 -17.89 -15.59
#